data_AF-A0A8B6HER2-F1
#
_entry.id   AF-A0A8B6HER2-F1
#
_cell.length_a   1.000
_cell.length_b   1.000
_cell.length_c   1.000
_cell.angle_alpha   90.00
_cell.angle_beta   90.00
_cell.angle_gamma   90.00
#
_symmetry.space_group_name_H-M   'P 1'
#
loop_
_entity.id
_entity.type
_entity.pdbx_description
1 polymer ?
#
loop_
_entity_poly.entity_id
_entity_poly.type
_entity_poly.pdbx_seq_one_letter_code
_entity_poly.pdbx_strand_id
1 'polypeptide(L)'
;METEENIDGACIFSPAASTSRITTRSEWYSCIFCKNKTYKKDAKLHKVESEDRIKNILEAARINSDHEIESTVLHENFTENALDHSACITKYLLKTPQKLKAESSDHDTAFVKLGGFHTLSCFIACIGKLWADGGLRDLMVDSGVYAGCTVDQMLLGKQFNRSVRGLTLVYEALRSLWFASFFKWCEENDGI
;
A
#
# COMPACT_ATOMS: atom_id res chain seq x y z
N MET A 1 -3.04 13.03 -59.62
CA MET A 1 -2.37 11.91 -60.29
C MET A 1 -0.97 12.43 -60.60
N GLU A 2 -0.16 12.56 -59.54
CA GLU A 2 0.85 11.57 -59.11
C GLU A 2 2.07 11.61 -60.06
N THR A 3 3.31 11.80 -59.63
CA THR A 3 3.93 11.62 -58.30
C THR A 3 5.33 12.24 -58.23
N GLU A 4 5.71 12.67 -57.02
CA GLU A 4 7.06 12.88 -56.48
C GLU A 4 7.80 11.52 -56.37
N GLU A 5 9.10 11.33 -56.10
CA GLU A 5 9.98 12.01 -55.17
C GLU A 5 11.44 11.49 -55.34
N ASN A 6 12.35 12.17 -54.66
CA ASN A 6 13.76 12.41 -54.94
C ASN A 6 14.70 11.58 -54.03
N ILE A 7 15.60 10.83 -54.68
CA ILE A 7 17.05 10.55 -54.47
C ILE A 7 17.69 10.54 -53.05
N ASP A 8 18.68 9.63 -52.95
CA ASP A 8 19.89 9.58 -52.10
C ASP A 8 19.76 8.78 -50.78
N GLY A 9 20.61 7.83 -50.43
CA GLY A 9 21.89 7.37 -50.99
C GLY A 9 22.60 6.52 -49.91
N ALA A 10 22.92 5.26 -50.27
CA ALA A 10 24.01 4.36 -49.82
C ALA A 10 24.99 4.86 -48.70
N CYS A 11 25.56 4.07 -47.77
CA CYS A 11 25.85 2.64 -47.71
C CYS A 11 26.63 2.27 -46.40
N ILE A 12 26.53 0.98 -45.98
CA ILE A 12 27.59 0.06 -45.47
C ILE A 12 28.10 0.11 -43.99
N PHE A 13 27.68 -0.92 -43.23
CA PHE A 13 28.42 -1.98 -42.47
C PHE A 13 29.49 -1.71 -41.36
N SER A 14 29.07 -2.01 -40.12
CA SER A 14 29.72 -2.78 -39.00
C SER A 14 30.93 -2.21 -38.19
N PRO A 15 31.43 -2.90 -37.13
CA PRO A 15 31.00 -2.76 -35.73
C PRO A 15 32.16 -2.37 -34.76
N ALA A 16 31.87 -1.93 -33.53
CA ALA A 16 32.64 -2.17 -32.28
C ALA A 16 32.56 -1.03 -31.25
N ALA A 17 32.87 -1.44 -30.01
CA ALA A 17 33.33 -0.65 -28.87
C ALA A 17 32.25 -0.01 -27.97
N SER A 18 32.00 -0.71 -26.86
CA SER A 18 31.53 -0.15 -25.60
C SER A 18 32.53 0.91 -25.12
N THR A 19 32.32 2.16 -25.53
CA THR A 19 32.86 3.31 -24.82
C THR A 19 31.73 3.94 -24.03
N SER A 20 31.94 4.00 -22.72
CA SER A 20 31.14 4.75 -21.76
C SER A 20 30.97 6.18 -22.25
N ARG A 21 29.80 6.49 -22.82
CA ARG A 21 29.44 7.87 -23.13
C ARG A 21 29.06 8.55 -21.82
N ILE A 22 30.03 9.27 -21.27
CA ILE A 22 29.77 10.42 -20.40
C ILE A 22 28.94 11.39 -21.25
N THR A 23 27.62 11.38 -21.05
CA THR A 23 26.73 12.37 -21.65
C THR A 23 26.49 13.47 -20.62
N THR A 24 27.32 14.51 -20.70
CA THR A 24 27.01 15.81 -20.10
C THR A 24 25.81 16.42 -20.84
N ARG A 25 24.59 16.06 -20.42
CA ARG A 25 23.36 16.67 -20.93
C ARG A 25 22.27 16.65 -19.85
N SER A 26 22.32 17.67 -18.99
CA SER A 26 21.26 18.11 -18.06
C SER A 26 20.45 17.00 -17.38
N GLU A 27 21.07 16.33 -16.41
CA GLU A 27 20.45 15.33 -15.50
C GLU A 27 19.24 15.90 -14.71
N TRP A 28 19.16 17.22 -14.60
CA TRP A 28 18.23 17.99 -13.80
C TRP A 28 16.79 18.11 -14.35
N TYR A 29 16.47 17.52 -15.51
CA TYR A 29 15.08 17.44 -16.03
C TYR A 29 14.39 16.11 -15.71
N SER A 30 14.85 15.39 -14.69
CA SER A 30 14.34 14.08 -14.32
C SER A 30 14.03 14.00 -12.83
N CYS A 31 13.08 13.15 -12.45
CA CYS A 31 12.73 12.96 -11.04
C CYS A 31 13.92 12.41 -10.25
N ILE A 32 14.29 13.03 -9.14
CA ILE A 32 15.43 12.63 -8.30
C ILE A 32 15.32 11.18 -7.77
N PHE A 33 14.11 10.66 -7.59
CA PHE A 33 13.90 9.32 -7.02
C PHE A 33 13.83 8.21 -8.07
N CYS A 34 13.28 8.49 -9.25
CA CYS A 34 13.08 7.46 -10.28
C CYS A 34 13.91 7.68 -11.54
N LYS A 35 14.68 8.77 -11.61
CA LYS A 35 15.53 9.18 -12.75
C LYS A 35 14.79 9.27 -14.09
N ASN A 36 13.46 9.31 -14.06
CA ASN A 36 12.61 9.35 -15.25
C ASN A 36 11.91 10.70 -15.37
N LYS A 37 11.64 11.11 -16.61
CA LYS A 37 10.90 12.35 -16.94
C LYS A 37 9.40 12.22 -16.73
N THR A 38 8.88 11.00 -16.78
CA THR A 38 7.47 10.66 -16.55
C THR A 38 7.40 9.37 -15.73
N TYR A 39 6.40 9.27 -14.84
CA TYR A 39 6.13 8.09 -14.04
C TYR A 39 4.75 7.53 -14.39
N LYS A 40 4.58 6.20 -14.32
CA LYS A 40 3.35 5.50 -14.77
C LYS A 40 2.03 6.07 -14.22
N LYS A 41 2.06 6.76 -13.07
CA LYS A 41 0.88 7.35 -12.40
C LYS A 41 0.89 8.88 -12.36
N ASP A 42 1.99 9.52 -12.78
CA ASP A 42 2.15 10.97 -12.71
C ASP A 42 3.14 11.42 -13.79
N ALA A 43 2.66 12.21 -14.74
CA ALA A 43 3.51 12.77 -15.81
C ALA A 43 4.08 14.15 -15.41
N LYS A 44 3.63 14.73 -14.29
CA LYS A 44 4.01 16.09 -13.88
C LYS A 44 5.16 16.03 -12.89
N LEU A 45 6.20 16.81 -13.18
CA LEU A 45 7.30 17.06 -12.26
C LEU A 45 7.01 18.31 -11.44
N HIS A 46 7.27 18.23 -10.15
CA HIS A 46 7.13 19.30 -9.19
C HIS A 46 8.50 19.71 -8.67
N LYS A 47 8.73 21.01 -8.50
CA LYS A 47 9.99 21.53 -7.97
C LYS A 47 10.04 21.39 -6.44
N VAL A 48 11.21 21.07 -5.91
CA VAL A 48 11.45 20.98 -4.47
C VAL A 48 11.92 22.34 -3.96
N GLU A 49 10.97 23.23 -3.65
CA GLU A 49 11.29 24.62 -3.24
C GLU A 49 11.23 24.85 -1.72
N SER A 50 10.57 23.97 -0.98
CA SER A 50 10.35 24.15 0.46
C SER A 50 11.51 23.59 1.28
N GLU A 51 12.06 24.41 2.18
CA GLU A 51 13.10 24.00 3.14
C GLU A 51 12.67 22.80 3.99
N ASP A 52 11.40 22.74 4.39
CA ASP A 52 10.86 21.62 5.17
C ASP A 52 10.84 20.33 4.36
N ARG A 53 10.57 20.40 3.05
CA ARG A 53 10.66 19.23 2.16
C ARG A 53 12.09 18.72 2.06
N ILE A 54 13.07 19.60 1.99
CA ILE A 54 14.49 19.24 1.92
C ILE A 54 14.92 18.54 3.20
N LYS A 55 14.57 19.09 4.37
CA LYS A 55 14.83 18.48 5.68
C LYS A 55 14.22 17.08 5.77
N ASN A 56 12.97 16.92 5.37
CA ASN A 56 12.28 15.62 5.37
C ASN A 56 12.94 14.60 4.44
N ILE A 57 13.39 15.02 3.25
CA ILE A 57 14.10 14.13 2.31
C ILE A 57 15.46 13.71 2.87
N LEU A 58 16.22 14.64 3.48
CA LEU A 58 17.50 14.34 4.14
C LEU A 58 17.33 13.36 5.30
N GLU A 59 16.33 13.60 6.15
CA GLU A 59 16.03 12.71 7.27
C GLU A 59 15.66 11.31 6.75
N ALA A 60 14.79 11.23 5.75
CA ALA A 60 14.42 9.96 5.11
C ALA A 60 15.62 9.26 4.44
N ALA A 61 16.55 10.01 3.83
CA ALA A 61 17.76 9.44 3.24
C ALA A 61 18.70 8.85 4.31
N ARG A 62 18.89 9.55 5.44
CA ARG A 62 19.67 9.04 6.58
C ARG A 62 19.05 7.78 7.17
N ILE A 63 17.73 7.79 7.40
CA ILE A 63 16.98 6.63 7.92
C ILE A 63 17.14 5.43 6.99
N ASN A 64 17.08 5.64 5.67
CA ASN A 64 17.21 4.58 4.68
C ASN A 64 18.66 4.22 4.33
N SER A 65 19.66 4.95 4.84
CA SER A 65 21.07 4.84 4.44
C SER A 65 21.27 5.01 2.92
N ASP A 66 20.43 5.82 2.27
CA ASP A 66 20.47 6.08 0.83
C ASP A 66 21.49 7.23 0.55
N HIS A 67 22.78 6.89 0.55
CA HIS A 67 23.89 7.84 0.38
C HIS A 67 23.86 8.64 -0.95
N GLU A 68 23.26 8.08 -1.99
CA GLU A 68 23.12 8.74 -3.28
C GLU A 68 22.19 9.96 -3.21
N ILE A 69 21.07 9.82 -2.48
CA ILE A 69 20.12 10.93 -2.29
C ILE A 69 20.71 11.97 -1.34
N GLU A 70 21.39 11.55 -0.27
CA GLU A 70 22.06 12.46 0.65
C GLU A 70 23.12 13.31 -0.07
N SER A 71 23.99 12.70 -0.86
CA SER A 71 24.99 13.44 -1.65
C SER A 71 24.35 14.38 -2.69
N THR A 72 23.21 13.99 -3.26
CA THR A 72 22.49 14.81 -4.26
C THR A 72 21.85 16.04 -3.61
N VAL A 73 21.28 15.88 -2.42
CA VAL A 73 20.61 16.97 -1.69
C VAL A 73 21.60 17.99 -1.15
N LEU A 74 22.81 17.55 -0.79
CA LEU A 74 23.88 18.43 -0.31
C LEU A 74 24.62 19.20 -1.42
N HIS A 75 24.33 18.94 -2.69
CA HIS A 75 24.97 19.64 -3.80
C HIS A 75 24.46 21.09 -3.90
N GLU A 76 25.37 22.04 -4.20
CA GLU A 76 25.14 23.50 -4.15
C GLU A 76 24.02 24.06 -5.06
N ASN A 77 23.33 23.23 -5.86
CA ASN A 77 22.25 23.66 -6.75
C ASN A 77 20.99 22.78 -6.65
N PHE A 78 20.82 22.06 -5.53
CA PHE A 78 19.70 21.13 -5.35
C PHE A 78 18.34 21.81 -5.47
N THR A 79 18.13 22.93 -4.78
CA THR A 79 16.82 23.62 -4.73
C THR A 79 16.40 24.23 -6.06
N GLU A 80 17.36 24.62 -6.88
CA GLU A 80 17.10 25.24 -8.19
C GLU A 80 16.66 24.22 -9.23
N ASN A 81 17.10 22.97 -9.08
CA ASN A 81 17.04 21.97 -10.14
C ASN A 81 16.36 20.65 -9.72
N ALA A 82 16.05 20.46 -8.43
CA ALA A 82 15.42 19.24 -7.94
C ALA A 82 13.95 19.16 -8.36
N LEU A 83 13.64 18.13 -9.13
CA LEU A 83 12.31 17.78 -9.58
C LEU A 83 11.90 16.42 -9.00
N ASP A 84 10.64 16.29 -8.61
CA ASP A 84 10.08 15.00 -8.21
C ASP A 84 8.65 14.80 -8.71
N HIS A 85 8.23 13.54 -8.80
CA HIS A 85 6.80 13.23 -8.93
C HIS A 85 6.18 13.20 -7.54
N SER A 86 4.97 13.71 -7.41
CA SER A 86 4.21 13.70 -6.15
C SER A 86 4.10 12.29 -5.55
N ALA A 87 3.88 11.29 -6.40
CA ALA A 87 3.82 9.89 -6.02
C ALA A 87 5.18 9.31 -5.63
N CYS A 88 6.28 9.75 -6.27
CA CYS A 88 7.63 9.26 -5.99
C CYS A 88 8.12 9.74 -4.62
N ILE A 89 7.94 11.02 -4.30
CA ILE A 89 8.33 11.55 -2.99
C ILE A 89 7.50 10.93 -1.88
N THR A 90 6.17 10.81 -2.06
CA THR A 90 5.30 10.18 -1.06
C THR A 90 5.74 8.74 -0.80
N LYS A 91 6.06 7.98 -1.86
CA LYS A 91 6.56 6.61 -1.73
C LYS A 91 7.93 6.54 -1.03
N TYR A 92 8.81 7.51 -1.30
CA TYR A 92 10.14 7.56 -0.69
C TYR A 92 10.08 7.91 0.79
N LEU A 93 9.29 8.92 1.17
CA LEU A 93 9.11 9.32 2.57
C LEU A 93 8.39 8.23 3.41
N LEU A 94 7.49 7.47 2.79
CA LEU A 94 6.82 6.33 3.44
C LEU A 94 7.62 5.03 3.37
N LYS A 95 8.80 5.02 2.74
CA LYS A 95 9.67 3.84 2.68
C LYS A 95 10.16 3.55 4.09
N THR A 96 9.62 2.50 4.70
CA THR A 96 10.17 1.98 5.95
C THR A 96 11.58 1.46 5.68
N PRO A 97 12.58 1.84 6.48
CA PRO A 97 13.94 1.37 6.31
C PRO A 97 13.98 -0.15 6.39
N GLN A 98 14.77 -0.77 5.51
CA GLN A 98 14.98 -2.23 5.53
C GLN A 98 15.51 -2.71 6.90
N LYS A 99 16.20 -1.86 7.67
CA LYS A 99 16.67 -2.14 9.03
C LYS A 99 15.57 -2.18 10.11
N LEU A 100 14.36 -1.67 9.86
CA LEU A 100 13.23 -1.87 10.78
C LEU A 100 12.52 -3.22 10.57
N LYS A 101 13.00 -4.08 9.65
CA LYS A 101 12.72 -5.52 9.75
C LYS A 101 13.56 -6.08 10.90
N ALA A 102 13.05 -5.87 12.10
CA ALA A 102 13.36 -6.56 13.35
C ALA A 102 14.57 -7.49 13.29
N GLU A 103 15.77 -6.95 13.55
CA GLU A 103 16.72 -7.70 14.34
C GLU A 103 16.11 -7.83 15.74
N SER A 104 15.86 -9.07 16.12
CA SER A 104 15.24 -9.45 17.38
C SER A 104 16.18 -9.12 18.54
N SER A 105 15.97 -7.98 19.20
CA SER A 105 16.50 -7.75 20.53
C SER A 105 15.49 -7.01 21.38
N ASP A 106 14.99 -7.79 22.34
CA ASP A 106 14.35 -7.43 23.60
C ASP A 106 13.01 -6.68 23.58
N HIS A 107 12.17 -7.04 24.54
CA HIS A 107 10.74 -6.78 24.59
C HIS A 107 10.41 -5.32 24.94
N ASP A 108 10.76 -4.38 24.08
CA ASP A 108 10.07 -3.08 24.07
C ASP A 108 8.72 -3.30 23.42
N THR A 109 7.66 -3.38 24.25
CA THR A 109 6.27 -3.43 23.80
C THR A 109 5.92 -2.14 23.06
N ALA A 110 6.28 -2.10 21.77
CA ALA A 110 5.87 -1.04 20.86
C ALA A 110 4.36 -1.19 20.63
N PHE A 111 3.58 -0.34 21.31
CA PHE A 111 2.14 -0.24 21.07
C PHE A 111 1.91 0.47 19.73
N VAL A 112 1.69 -0.32 18.67
CA VAL A 112 1.31 0.22 17.37
C VAL A 112 -0.11 0.79 17.47
N LYS A 113 -0.21 2.13 17.48
CA LYS A 113 -1.50 2.82 17.44
C LYS A 113 -2.07 2.75 16.03
N LEU A 114 -2.99 1.81 15.80
CA LEU A 114 -3.74 1.69 14.56
C LEU A 114 -4.80 2.81 14.47
N GLY A 115 -5.03 3.32 13.25
CA GLY A 115 -6.17 4.19 12.98
C GLY A 115 -7.49 3.44 13.20
N GLY A 116 -8.58 4.15 13.54
CA GLY A 116 -9.85 3.54 13.96
C GLY A 116 -10.41 2.49 12.99
N PHE A 117 -10.31 2.72 11.69
CA PHE A 117 -10.70 1.74 10.67
C PHE A 117 -9.87 0.45 10.74
N HIS A 118 -8.55 0.57 10.91
CA HIS A 118 -7.65 -0.57 11.05
C HIS A 118 -7.91 -1.31 12.37
N THR A 119 -8.17 -0.59 13.46
CA THR A 119 -8.55 -1.18 14.74
C THR A 119 -9.81 -2.05 14.61
N LEU A 120 -10.87 -1.54 13.95
CA LEU A 120 -12.09 -2.31 13.72
C LEU A 120 -11.86 -3.51 12.79
N SER A 121 -11.05 -3.36 11.75
CA SER A 121 -10.70 -4.46 10.85
C SER A 121 -9.90 -5.55 11.56
N CYS A 122 -8.98 -5.17 12.45
CA CYS A 122 -8.27 -6.11 13.33
C CYS A 122 -9.21 -6.81 14.30
N PHE A 123 -10.19 -6.10 14.87
CA PHE A 123 -11.19 -6.70 15.74
C PHE A 123 -12.02 -7.77 15.02
N ILE A 124 -12.47 -7.49 13.79
CA ILE A 124 -13.13 -8.49 12.93
C ILE A 124 -12.22 -9.69 12.68
N ALA A 125 -10.94 -9.46 12.40
CA ALA A 125 -9.98 -10.54 12.21
C ALA A 125 -9.79 -11.40 13.48
N CYS A 126 -9.85 -10.79 14.68
CA CYS A 126 -9.84 -11.52 15.94
C CYS A 126 -11.09 -12.39 16.12
N ILE A 127 -12.27 -11.89 15.73
CA ILE A 127 -13.51 -12.71 15.72
C ILE A 127 -13.32 -13.92 14.82
N GLY A 128 -12.80 -13.71 13.61
CA GLY A 128 -12.48 -14.81 12.69
C GLY A 128 -11.53 -15.82 13.32
N LYS A 129 -10.43 -15.39 13.92
CA LYS A 129 -9.48 -16.31 14.58
C LYS A 129 -10.08 -17.11 15.73
N LEU A 130 -11.02 -16.53 16.49
CA LEU A 130 -11.60 -17.19 17.66
C LEU A 130 -12.74 -18.14 17.30
N TRP A 131 -13.56 -17.77 16.30
CA TRP A 131 -14.85 -18.42 16.08
C TRP A 131 -15.00 -19.08 14.71
N ALA A 132 -14.08 -18.85 13.75
CA ALA A 132 -14.17 -19.46 12.41
C ALA A 132 -14.29 -20.98 12.49
N ASP A 133 -13.36 -21.61 13.21
CA ASP A 133 -13.32 -23.07 13.43
C ASP A 133 -14.40 -23.56 14.41
N GLY A 134 -15.04 -22.64 15.14
CA GLY A 134 -16.20 -22.90 15.99
C GLY A 134 -17.52 -22.97 15.23
N GLY A 135 -17.47 -23.04 13.89
CA GLY A 135 -18.65 -23.13 13.02
C GLY A 135 -19.18 -21.78 12.53
N LEU A 136 -18.58 -20.64 12.91
CA LEU A 136 -18.99 -19.33 12.36
C LEU A 136 -18.77 -19.28 10.85
N ARG A 137 -17.64 -19.82 10.39
CA ARG A 137 -17.33 -19.86 8.95
C ARG A 137 -18.36 -20.68 8.21
N ASP A 138 -18.60 -21.90 8.67
CA ASP A 138 -19.49 -22.84 8.00
C ASP A 138 -20.93 -22.34 8.02
N LEU A 139 -21.41 -21.75 9.13
CA LEU A 139 -22.71 -21.08 9.21
C LEU A 139 -22.89 -20.01 8.11
N MET A 140 -21.87 -19.18 7.87
CA MET A 140 -21.94 -18.13 6.85
C MET A 140 -21.87 -18.67 5.41
N VAL A 141 -21.26 -19.83 5.21
CA VAL A 141 -21.19 -20.50 3.90
C VAL A 141 -22.46 -21.29 3.63
N ASP A 142 -22.90 -22.10 4.59
CA ASP A 142 -24.04 -23.01 4.49
C ASP A 142 -25.37 -22.26 4.44
N SER A 143 -25.44 -21.07 5.02
CA SER A 143 -26.58 -20.15 4.86
C SER A 143 -26.75 -19.62 3.42
N GLY A 144 -25.76 -19.82 2.54
CA GLY A 144 -25.79 -19.37 1.15
C GLY A 144 -25.66 -17.87 0.95
N VAL A 145 -25.47 -17.09 2.02
CA VAL A 145 -25.35 -15.61 1.95
C VAL A 145 -24.03 -15.20 1.31
N TYR A 146 -22.95 -15.94 1.58
CA TYR A 146 -21.62 -15.67 1.03
C TYR A 146 -20.93 -16.97 0.59
N ALA A 147 -20.16 -16.87 -0.49
CA ALA A 147 -19.28 -17.96 -0.91
C ALA A 147 -18.09 -18.13 0.06
N GLY A 148 -17.58 -19.36 0.23
CA GLY A 148 -16.49 -19.70 1.17
C GLY A 148 -15.28 -18.78 1.09
N CYS A 149 -14.74 -18.55 -0.11
CA CYS A 149 -13.60 -17.64 -0.30
C CYS A 149 -13.91 -16.20 0.16
N THR A 150 -15.16 -15.74 0.02
CA THR A 150 -15.57 -14.41 0.51
C THR A 150 -15.62 -14.39 2.03
N VAL A 151 -16.16 -15.44 2.66
CA VAL A 151 -16.17 -15.58 4.13
C VAL A 151 -14.75 -15.60 4.68
N ASP A 152 -13.82 -16.31 4.03
CA ASP A 152 -12.41 -16.34 4.44
C ASP A 152 -11.79 -14.94 4.42
N GLN A 153 -12.02 -14.15 3.37
CA GLN A 153 -11.51 -12.76 3.32
C GLN A 153 -12.20 -11.84 4.33
N MET A 154 -13.47 -12.10 4.66
CA MET A 154 -14.21 -11.35 5.68
C MET A 154 -13.64 -11.62 7.08
N LEU A 155 -13.46 -12.90 7.43
CA LEU A 155 -12.93 -13.32 8.73
C LEU A 155 -11.45 -13.00 8.90
N LEU A 156 -10.73 -12.69 7.82
CA LEU A 156 -9.38 -12.09 7.87
C LEU A 156 -9.39 -10.56 8.04
N GLY A 157 -10.56 -9.92 8.12
CA GLY A 157 -10.70 -8.47 8.23
C GLY A 157 -10.36 -7.69 6.96
N LYS A 158 -10.20 -8.36 5.82
CA LYS A 158 -9.81 -7.73 4.54
C LYS A 158 -11.00 -7.12 3.79
N GLN A 159 -12.21 -7.57 4.10
CA GLN A 159 -13.44 -7.12 3.46
C GLN A 159 -14.38 -6.46 4.48
N PHE A 160 -13.98 -5.30 5.00
CA PHE A 160 -14.64 -4.64 6.14
C PHE A 160 -16.16 -4.53 5.99
N ASN A 161 -16.67 -3.90 4.93
CA ASN A 161 -18.11 -3.67 4.74
C ASN A 161 -18.91 -4.98 4.68
N ARG A 162 -18.39 -5.99 3.98
CA ARG A 162 -19.03 -7.31 3.91
C ARG A 162 -19.00 -8.01 5.26
N SER A 163 -17.88 -7.92 5.97
CA SER A 163 -17.69 -8.52 7.30
C SER A 163 -18.66 -7.93 8.31
N VAL A 164 -18.81 -6.61 8.36
CA VAL A 164 -19.79 -5.93 9.21
C VAL A 164 -21.19 -6.44 8.89
N ARG A 165 -21.59 -6.42 7.61
CA ARG A 165 -22.93 -6.89 7.21
C ARG A 165 -23.15 -8.35 7.59
N GLY A 166 -22.19 -9.22 7.32
CA GLY A 166 -22.28 -10.65 7.62
C GLY A 166 -22.35 -10.93 9.12
N LEU A 167 -21.51 -10.29 9.93
CA LEU A 167 -21.55 -10.44 11.38
C LEU A 167 -22.84 -9.89 11.99
N THR A 168 -23.40 -8.80 11.44
CA THR A 168 -24.73 -8.32 11.86
C THR A 168 -25.81 -9.36 11.54
N LEU A 169 -25.79 -9.98 10.37
CA LEU A 169 -26.75 -11.04 10.02
C LEU A 169 -26.66 -12.24 10.97
N VAL A 170 -25.43 -12.69 11.26
CA VAL A 170 -25.20 -13.77 12.23
C VAL A 170 -25.71 -13.39 13.62
N TYR A 171 -25.43 -12.17 14.07
CA TYR A 171 -25.89 -11.68 15.36
C TYR A 171 -27.42 -11.64 15.46
N GLU A 172 -28.11 -11.14 14.43
CA GLU A 172 -29.57 -11.15 14.40
C GLU A 172 -30.13 -12.58 14.41
N ALA A 173 -29.57 -13.49 13.61
CA ALA A 173 -30.00 -14.89 13.58
C ALA A 173 -29.85 -15.59 14.94
N LEU A 174 -28.68 -15.43 15.58
CA LEU A 174 -28.43 -15.97 16.92
C LEU A 174 -29.34 -15.35 17.98
N ARG A 175 -29.58 -14.03 17.91
CA ARG A 175 -30.47 -13.35 18.83
C ARG A 175 -31.91 -13.83 18.69
N SER A 176 -32.40 -13.99 17.47
CA SER A 176 -33.74 -14.54 17.21
C SER A 176 -33.89 -15.96 17.76
N LEU A 177 -32.89 -16.82 17.54
CA LEU A 177 -32.88 -18.19 18.08
C LEU A 177 -32.86 -18.20 19.61
N TRP A 178 -32.04 -17.32 20.21
CA TRP A 178 -31.96 -17.18 21.64
C TRP A 178 -33.28 -16.73 22.25
N PHE A 179 -33.93 -15.71 21.69
CA PHE A 179 -35.25 -15.27 22.17
C PHE A 179 -36.32 -16.33 22.00
N ALA A 180 -36.36 -17.05 20.87
CA ALA A 180 -37.31 -18.14 20.68
C ALA A 180 -37.14 -19.22 21.75
N SER A 181 -35.89 -19.56 22.08
CA SER A 181 -35.57 -20.52 23.13
C SER A 181 -35.94 -20.00 24.52
N PHE A 182 -35.69 -18.71 24.78
CA PHE A 182 -36.03 -18.05 26.04
C PHE A 182 -37.55 -18.01 26.26
N PHE A 183 -38.35 -17.62 25.27
CA PHE A 183 -39.80 -17.58 25.41
C PHE A 183 -40.39 -18.98 25.61
N LYS A 184 -39.88 -19.98 24.88
CA LYS A 184 -40.27 -21.38 25.11
C LYS A 184 -39.97 -21.81 26.54
N TRP A 185 -38.79 -21.46 27.06
CA TRP A 185 -38.43 -21.75 28.45
C TRP A 185 -39.35 -21.02 29.43
N CYS A 186 -39.73 -19.76 29.17
CA CYS A 186 -40.73 -19.06 29.98
C CYS A 186 -42.06 -19.80 29.95
N GLU A 187 -42.62 -20.16 28.80
CA GLU A 187 -43.89 -20.90 28.72
C GLU A 187 -43.86 -22.23 29.49
N GLU A 188 -42.73 -22.94 29.48
CA GLU A 188 -42.53 -24.19 30.22
C GLU A 188 -42.39 -23.99 31.74
N ASN A 189 -41.97 -22.79 32.19
CA ASN A 189 -41.65 -22.50 33.59
C ASN A 189 -42.50 -21.39 34.23
N ASP A 190 -43.40 -20.74 33.47
CA ASP A 190 -44.37 -19.72 33.91
C ASP A 190 -45.58 -20.36 34.64
N GLY A 191 -45.47 -21.64 35.02
CA GLY A 191 -46.40 -22.40 35.84
C GLY A 191 -45.94 -22.64 37.28
N ILE A 192 -45.23 -21.67 37.89
CA ILE A 192 -45.07 -21.56 39.36
C ILE A 192 -46.01 -20.48 39.89
#